data_AF-A0A947HGA0-F1
#
_entry.id   AF-A0A947HGA0-F1
#
_cell.length_a   1.000
_cell.length_b   1.000
_cell.length_c   1.000
_cell.angle_alpha   90.00
_cell.angle_beta   90.00
_cell.angle_gamma   90.00
#
_symmetry.space_group_name_H-M   'P 1'
#
loop_
_entity.id
_entity.type
_entity.pdbx_description
1 polymer ?
#
loop_
_entity_poly.entity_id
_entity_poly.type
_entity_poly.pdbx_seq_one_letter_code
_entity_poly.pdbx_strand_id
1 'polypeptide(L)'
;MADYLIFGKHATCELLELRERPATAKGIYRAMELLAEISYRLQVNSGYLGVDRVRWLEQRGLCLSRESNTLQKNKKARQQRRFHDGDEIREFDLHVKVSDSTHCDLCTRIYFEVDERTWQIRIGWIGRHL
;
A
#
# COMPACT_ATOMS: atom_id res chain seq x y z
N MET A 1 -4.62 -15.71 -2.00
CA MET A 1 -4.28 -14.26 -2.06
C MET A 1 -4.92 -13.52 -0.88
N ALA A 2 -6.19 -13.80 -0.54
CA ALA A 2 -6.90 -13.18 0.59
C ALA A 2 -6.22 -13.41 1.97
N ASP A 3 -5.53 -14.53 2.18
CA ASP A 3 -4.93 -14.84 3.49
C ASP A 3 -3.70 -13.99 3.85
N TYR A 4 -3.14 -13.27 2.88
CA TYR A 4 -1.89 -12.49 3.02
C TYR A 4 -2.14 -10.98 3.10
N LEU A 5 -3.34 -10.53 2.75
CA LEU A 5 -3.72 -9.12 2.71
C LEU A 5 -4.92 -8.88 3.64
N ILE A 6 -4.77 -7.94 4.57
CA ILE A 6 -5.87 -7.45 5.39
C ILE A 6 -6.33 -6.12 4.80
N PHE A 7 -7.61 -6.03 4.44
CA PHE A 7 -8.20 -4.80 3.89
C PHE A 7 -8.86 -3.98 4.98
N GLY A 8 -8.37 -2.75 5.12
CA GLY A 8 -9.02 -1.71 5.88
C GLY A 8 -10.37 -1.30 5.28
N LYS A 9 -11.29 -0.81 6.14
CA LYS A 9 -12.62 -0.37 5.69
C LYS A 9 -12.56 0.71 4.60
N HIS A 10 -11.56 1.59 4.66
CA HIS A 10 -11.39 2.66 3.67
C HIS A 10 -10.81 2.16 2.34
N ALA A 11 -10.08 1.03 2.32
CA ALA A 11 -9.55 0.46 1.07
C ALA A 11 -10.66 -0.14 0.20
N THR A 12 -11.69 -0.72 0.81
CA THR A 12 -12.78 -1.40 0.08
C THR A 12 -13.70 -0.43 -0.67
N CYS A 13 -14.02 0.72 -0.08
CA CYS A 13 -14.94 1.69 -0.69
C CYS A 13 -14.42 2.24 -2.03
N GLU A 14 -13.13 2.58 -2.09
CA GLU A 14 -12.50 3.25 -3.24
C GLU A 14 -12.17 2.28 -4.40
N LEU A 15 -11.99 0.99 -4.11
CA LEU A 15 -11.83 -0.02 -5.16
C LEU A 15 -13.03 -0.08 -6.12
N LEU A 16 -14.24 0.22 -5.61
CA LEU A 16 -15.45 0.27 -6.42
C LEU A 16 -15.42 1.45 -7.40
N GLU A 17 -14.89 2.60 -6.99
CA GLU A 17 -14.78 3.80 -7.85
C GLU A 17 -13.70 3.65 -8.93
N LEU A 18 -12.64 2.88 -8.66
CA LEU A 18 -11.53 2.67 -9.58
C LEU A 18 -11.84 1.68 -10.72
N ARG A 19 -12.98 0.99 -10.66
CA ARG A 19 -13.41 -0.02 -11.65
C ARG A 19 -13.57 0.55 -13.06
N GLU A 20 -13.78 1.86 -13.19
CA GLU A 20 -14.00 2.53 -14.46
C GLU A 20 -12.70 2.77 -15.27
N ARG A 21 -11.53 2.39 -14.75
CA ARG A 21 -10.22 2.62 -15.40
C ARG A 21 -9.38 1.34 -15.51
N PRO A 22 -9.43 0.62 -16.66
CA PRO A 22 -8.82 -0.71 -16.78
C PRO A 22 -7.28 -0.72 -16.64
N ALA A 23 -6.59 0.32 -17.11
CA ALA A 23 -5.13 0.42 -16.95
C ALA A 23 -4.72 0.61 -15.48
N THR A 24 -5.46 1.45 -14.74
CA THR A 24 -5.29 1.65 -13.30
C THR A 24 -5.59 0.35 -12.54
N ALA A 25 -6.70 -0.32 -12.87
CA ALA A 25 -7.06 -1.59 -12.27
C ALA A 25 -5.95 -2.63 -12.44
N LYS A 26 -5.39 -2.79 -13.65
CA LYS A 26 -4.26 -3.72 -13.88
C LYS A 26 -3.06 -3.42 -12.99
N GLY A 27 -2.70 -2.15 -12.84
CA GLY A 27 -1.62 -1.74 -11.95
C GLY A 27 -1.93 -2.04 -10.47
N ILE A 28 -3.16 -1.80 -10.03
CA ILE A 28 -3.61 -2.11 -8.65
C ILE A 28 -3.49 -3.61 -8.40
N TYR A 29 -4.03 -4.44 -9.30
CA TYR A 29 -3.94 -5.89 -9.19
C TYR A 29 -2.48 -6.36 -9.12
N ARG A 30 -1.62 -5.83 -10.00
CA ARG A 30 -0.19 -6.17 -9.98
C ARG A 30 0.48 -5.79 -8.66
N ALA A 31 0.16 -4.62 -8.12
CA ALA A 31 0.67 -4.21 -6.82
C ALA A 31 0.17 -5.11 -5.69
N MET A 32 -1.13 -5.47 -5.69
CA MET A 32 -1.69 -6.41 -4.71
C MET A 32 -1.05 -7.79 -4.79
N GLU A 33 -0.81 -8.33 -5.99
CA GLU A 33 -0.10 -9.60 -6.17
C GLU A 33 1.27 -9.58 -5.52
N LEU A 34 2.04 -8.52 -5.75
CA LEU A 34 3.39 -8.38 -5.19
C LEU A 34 3.39 -8.13 -3.68
N LEU A 35 2.40 -7.40 -3.16
CA LEU A 35 2.19 -7.25 -1.72
C LEU A 35 1.80 -8.58 -1.04
N ALA A 36 0.96 -9.39 -1.69
CA ALA A 36 0.64 -10.73 -1.21
C ALA A 36 1.86 -11.66 -1.29
N GLU A 37 2.66 -11.57 -2.36
CA GLU A 37 3.87 -12.37 -2.51
C GLU A 37 4.91 -12.04 -1.43
N ILE A 38 5.19 -10.76 -1.15
CA ILE A 38 6.14 -10.41 -0.09
C ILE A 38 5.66 -10.87 1.28
N SER A 39 4.35 -10.78 1.57
CA SER A 39 3.78 -11.31 2.81
C SER A 39 4.02 -12.81 2.95
N TYR A 40 3.70 -13.59 1.91
CA TYR A 40 3.97 -15.01 1.88
C TYR A 40 5.45 -15.33 2.13
N ARG A 41 6.35 -14.61 1.43
CA ARG A 41 7.81 -14.79 1.58
C ARG A 41 8.28 -14.47 2.99
N LEU A 42 7.77 -13.40 3.59
CA LEU A 42 8.07 -13.05 4.98
C LEU A 42 7.58 -14.14 5.93
N GLN A 43 6.37 -14.67 5.72
CA GLN A 43 5.82 -15.72 6.58
C GLN A 43 6.64 -17.02 6.51
N VAL A 44 6.98 -17.51 5.31
CA VAL A 44 7.73 -18.77 5.17
C VAL A 44 9.20 -18.66 5.56
N ASN A 45 9.77 -17.45 5.55
CA ASN A 45 11.17 -17.20 5.90
C ASN A 45 11.34 -16.48 7.25
N SER A 46 10.32 -16.50 8.11
CA SER A 46 10.36 -15.87 9.45
C SER A 46 10.83 -14.40 9.43
N GLY A 47 10.35 -13.63 8.46
CA GLY A 47 10.64 -12.20 8.29
C GLY A 47 11.89 -11.89 7.45
N TYR A 48 12.65 -12.90 6.99
CA TYR A 48 13.88 -12.69 6.24
C TYR A 48 13.69 -12.74 4.71
N LEU A 49 14.19 -11.73 4.00
CA LEU A 49 14.13 -11.65 2.52
C LEU A 49 15.52 -11.59 1.86
N GLY A 50 16.60 -11.55 2.63
CA GLY A 50 17.96 -11.30 2.13
C GLY A 50 18.24 -9.86 1.69
N VAL A 51 17.20 -9.04 1.54
CA VAL A 51 17.26 -7.59 1.27
C VAL A 51 16.17 -6.89 2.09
N ASP A 52 16.22 -5.57 2.17
CA ASP A 52 15.13 -4.81 2.77
C ASP A 52 13.84 -4.93 1.94
N ARG A 53 12.69 -4.84 2.62
CA ARG A 53 11.35 -5.06 2.03
C ARG A 53 11.05 -4.07 0.89
N VAL A 54 11.53 -2.84 1.02
CA VAL A 54 11.31 -1.78 0.01
C VAL A 54 12.05 -2.15 -1.26
N ARG A 55 13.35 -2.43 -1.14
CA ARG A 55 14.18 -2.88 -2.25
C ARG A 55 13.67 -4.16 -2.90
N TRP A 56 13.14 -5.10 -2.13
CA TRP A 56 12.55 -6.33 -2.68
C TRP A 56 11.39 -6.05 -3.64
N LEU A 57 10.52 -5.08 -3.29
CA LEU A 57 9.37 -4.67 -4.09
C LEU A 57 9.79 -3.80 -5.28
N GLU A 58 10.75 -2.90 -5.11
CA GLU A 58 11.31 -2.08 -6.19
C GLU A 58 11.98 -2.92 -7.27
N GLN A 59 12.72 -3.96 -6.89
CA GLN A 59 13.31 -4.93 -7.84
C GLN A 59 12.27 -5.67 -8.68
N ARG A 60 11.00 -5.66 -8.27
CA ARG A 60 9.86 -6.27 -8.98
C ARG A 60 8.97 -5.26 -9.68
N GLY A 61 9.43 -4.02 -9.77
CA GLY A 61 8.80 -2.95 -10.56
C GLY A 61 7.75 -2.16 -9.81
N LEU A 62 7.70 -2.21 -8.47
CA LEU A 62 6.86 -1.29 -7.71
C LEU A 62 7.62 -0.02 -7.33
N CYS A 63 7.04 1.12 -7.67
CA CYS A 63 7.53 2.43 -7.22
C CYS A 63 7.05 2.69 -5.79
N LEU A 64 7.86 2.31 -4.80
CA LEU A 64 7.58 2.60 -3.40
C LEU A 64 8.05 4.00 -3.04
N SER A 65 7.31 4.61 -2.12
CA SER A 65 7.74 5.85 -1.50
C SER A 65 7.33 5.84 -0.03
N ARG A 66 8.18 6.43 0.79
CA ARG A 66 7.83 6.81 2.16
C ARG A 66 7.35 8.25 2.14
N GLU A 67 6.39 8.57 2.98
CA GLU A 67 5.99 9.96 3.15
C GLU A 67 7.18 10.83 3.58
N SER A 68 7.28 12.02 2.99
CA SER A 68 8.44 12.89 3.24
C SER A 68 8.48 13.38 4.69
N ASN A 69 9.69 13.60 5.24
CA ASN A 69 9.88 14.15 6.58
C ASN A 69 9.15 15.49 6.78
N THR A 70 8.94 16.27 5.72
CA THR A 70 8.18 17.52 5.73
C THR A 70 6.69 17.27 6.00
N LEU A 71 6.12 16.24 5.39
CA LEU A 71 4.72 15.87 5.60
C LEU A 71 4.49 15.22 6.96
N GLN A 72 5.47 14.49 7.50
CA GLN A 72 5.43 13.97 8.88
C GLN A 72 5.38 15.07 9.94
N LYS A 73 5.89 16.28 9.65
CA LYS A 73 5.83 17.43 10.56
C LYS A 73 4.53 18.21 10.46
N ASN A 74 3.69 17.96 9.44
CA ASN A 74 2.42 18.63 9.25
C ASN A 74 1.26 17.78 9.80
N LYS A 75 0.70 18.19 10.94
CA LYS A 75 -0.40 17.49 11.63
C LYS A 75 -1.63 17.29 10.73
N LYS A 76 -1.96 18.26 9.88
CA LYS A 76 -3.12 18.18 8.97
C LYS A 76 -2.88 17.15 7.86
N ALA A 77 -1.68 17.14 7.28
CA ALA A 77 -1.29 16.16 6.26
C ALA A 77 -1.24 14.73 6.84
N ARG A 78 -0.79 14.56 8.09
CA ARG A 78 -0.82 13.27 8.78
C ARG A 78 -2.24 12.77 9.05
N GLN A 79 -3.15 13.65 9.48
CA GLN A 79 -4.55 13.28 9.70
C GLN A 79 -5.22 12.75 8.44
N GLN A 80 -4.87 13.27 7.26
CA GLN A 80 -5.40 12.79 5.98
C GLN A 80 -4.93 11.38 5.61
N ARG A 81 -3.87 10.86 6.26
CA ARG A 81 -3.30 9.53 6.00
C ARG A 81 -3.54 8.54 7.12
N ARG A 82 -4.59 8.84 7.90
CA ARG A 82 -5.11 7.94 8.90
C ARG A 82 -6.23 7.12 8.28
N PHE A 83 -6.00 5.83 8.15
CA PHE A 83 -6.95 4.93 7.55
C PHE A 83 -7.30 3.82 8.52
N HIS A 84 -8.50 3.27 8.37
CA HIS A 84 -8.89 2.08 9.10
C HIS A 84 -8.06 0.90 8.57
N ASP A 85 -7.36 0.16 9.42
CA ASP A 85 -6.47 -0.94 9.00
C ASP A 85 -7.13 -2.34 9.01
N GLY A 86 -8.35 -2.39 9.52
CA GLY A 86 -9.13 -3.61 9.74
C GLY A 86 -9.68 -3.64 11.16
N ASP A 87 -8.92 -3.04 12.09
CA ASP A 87 -9.22 -2.99 13.52
C ASP A 87 -9.41 -1.55 14.01
N GLU A 88 -8.46 -0.65 13.70
CA GLU A 88 -8.45 0.73 14.17
C GLU A 88 -7.99 1.75 13.12
N ILE A 89 -8.12 3.04 13.44
CA ILE A 89 -7.66 4.15 12.57
C ILE A 89 -6.22 4.55 12.94
N ARG A 90 -5.27 4.19 12.07
CA ARG A 90 -3.84 4.43 12.24
C ARG A 90 -3.21 5.13 11.03
N GLU A 91 -2.00 5.65 11.22
CA GLU A 91 -1.21 6.25 10.14
C GLU A 91 -0.52 5.17 9.31
N PHE A 92 -0.38 5.44 8.01
CA PHE A 92 0.36 4.59 7.08
C PHE A 92 1.46 5.41 6.40
N ASP A 93 2.71 4.97 6.56
CA ASP A 93 3.89 5.68 6.02
C ASP A 93 4.33 5.19 4.64
N LEU A 94 4.10 3.90 4.35
CA LEU A 94 4.46 3.31 3.07
C LEU A 94 3.31 3.42 2.09
N HIS A 95 3.66 3.79 0.85
CA HIS A 95 2.72 3.68 -0.25
C HIS A 95 3.39 3.25 -1.54
N VAL A 96 2.61 2.56 -2.38
CA VAL A 96 2.96 2.24 -3.77
C VAL A 96 2.29 3.26 -4.68
N LYS A 97 3.01 3.77 -5.68
CA LYS A 97 2.40 4.48 -6.81
C LYS A 97 2.10 3.47 -7.91
N VAL A 98 0.82 3.37 -8.27
CA VAL A 98 0.34 2.40 -9.27
C VAL A 98 0.54 2.91 -10.70
N SER A 99 0.69 4.22 -10.87
CA SER A 99 0.93 4.87 -12.15
C SER A 99 2.08 5.87 -12.03
N ASP A 100 2.91 5.95 -13.07
CA ASP A 100 3.99 6.95 -13.17
C ASP A 100 3.51 8.36 -13.54
N SER A 101 2.18 8.59 -13.58
CA SER A 101 1.65 9.93 -13.83
C SER A 101 2.08 10.88 -12.71
N THR A 102 2.72 11.97 -13.11
CA THR A 102 3.13 13.07 -12.23
C THR A 102 1.97 13.98 -11.84
N HIS A 103 0.81 13.86 -12.53
CA HIS A 103 -0.38 14.62 -12.22
C HIS A 103 -1.12 13.99 -11.03
N CYS A 104 -1.34 14.76 -9.95
CA CYS A 104 -1.96 14.25 -8.72
C CYS A 104 -3.31 13.57 -8.97
N ASP A 105 -4.14 14.12 -9.87
CA ASP A 105 -5.47 13.57 -10.21
C ASP A 105 -5.44 12.21 -10.92
N LEU A 106 -4.27 11.80 -11.41
CA LEU A 106 -4.05 10.55 -12.12
C LEU A 106 -3.21 9.56 -11.32
N CYS A 107 -2.54 10.02 -10.24
CA CYS A 107 -1.68 9.20 -9.41
C CYS A 107 -2.51 8.38 -8.42
N THR A 108 -2.72 7.10 -8.73
CA THR A 108 -3.32 6.15 -7.78
C THR A 108 -2.25 5.61 -6.83
N ARG A 109 -2.56 5.58 -5.54
CA ARG A 109 -1.69 5.11 -4.48
C ARG A 109 -2.35 4.01 -3.65
N ILE A 110 -1.53 3.09 -3.14
CA ILE A 110 -1.94 2.07 -2.17
C ILE A 110 -1.13 2.33 -0.90
N TYR A 111 -1.79 2.70 0.18
CA TYR A 111 -1.17 2.87 1.50
C TYR A 111 -1.26 1.56 2.26
N PHE A 112 -0.11 1.09 2.75
CA PHE A 112 -0.02 -0.23 3.36
C PHE A 112 1.06 -0.30 4.45
N GLU A 113 0.99 -1.35 5.25
CA GLU A 113 1.98 -1.66 6.28
C GLU A 113 2.17 -3.17 6.41
N VAL A 114 3.32 -3.60 6.91
CA VAL A 114 3.58 -5.00 7.25
C VAL A 114 3.29 -5.18 8.74
N ASP A 115 2.36 -6.06 9.08
CA ASP A 115 2.16 -6.52 10.45
C ASP A 115 3.28 -7.49 10.82
N GLU A 116 4.24 -7.06 11.65
CA GLU A 116 5.41 -7.89 11.97
C GLU A 116 5.09 -9.09 12.87
N ARG A 117 3.89 -9.16 13.45
CA ARG A 117 3.47 -10.31 14.27
C ARG A 117 2.96 -11.45 13.40
N THR A 118 2.26 -11.13 12.32
CA THR A 118 1.63 -12.12 11.43
C THR A 118 2.26 -12.20 10.05
N TRP A 119 3.17 -11.27 9.73
CA TRP A 119 3.76 -11.05 8.40
C TRP A 119 2.74 -10.74 7.29
N GLN A 120 1.52 -10.35 7.66
CA GLN A 120 0.49 -9.95 6.71
C GLN A 120 0.67 -8.48 6.29
N ILE A 121 0.23 -8.15 5.08
CA ILE A 121 0.16 -6.76 4.65
C ILE A 121 -1.22 -6.18 4.98
N ARG A 122 -1.26 -5.11 5.76
CA ARG A 122 -2.47 -4.33 6.01
C ARG A 122 -2.56 -3.22 4.97
N ILE A 123 -3.67 -3.18 4.23
CA ILE A 123 -3.95 -2.14 3.24
C ILE A 123 -4.94 -1.16 3.87
N GLY A 124 -4.46 0.03 4.22
CA GLY A 124 -5.30 1.05 4.82
C GLY A 124 -6.20 1.74 3.82
N TRP A 125 -5.68 2.04 2.63
CA TRP A 125 -6.41 2.81 1.61
C TRP A 125 -5.84 2.60 0.22
N ILE A 126 -6.70 2.75 -0.79
CA ILE A 126 -6.37 2.70 -2.21
C ILE A 126 -7.13 3.85 -2.87
N GLY A 127 -6.48 4.72 -3.63
CA GLY A 127 -7.20 5.82 -4.27
C GLY A 127 -6.29 6.87 -4.88
N ARG A 128 -6.87 8.02 -5.25
CA ARG A 128 -6.15 9.16 -5.82
C ARG A 128 -5.35 9.92 -4.77
N HIS A 129 -4.14 10.33 -5.13
CA HIS A 129 -3.26 11.13 -4.28
C HIS A 129 -4.02 12.17 -3.45
N LEU A 130 -3.85 12.10 -2.13
CA LEU A 130 -4.45 13.01 -1.13
C LEU A 130 -3.68 14.32 -0.98
#